data_AF-A0A922SAY5-F1
#
_entry.id   AF-A0A922SAY5-F1
#
_cell.length_a   1.000
_cell.length_b   1.000
_cell.length_c   1.000
_cell.angle_alpha   90.00
_cell.angle_beta   90.00
_cell.angle_gamma   90.00
#
_symmetry.space_group_name_H-M   'P 1'
#
loop_
_entity.id
_entity.type
_entity.pdbx_description
1 polymer ?
#
loop_
_entity_poly.entity_id
_entity_poly.type
_entity_poly.pdbx_seq_one_letter_code
_entity_poly.pdbx_strand_id
1 'polypeptide(L)' 'MYDSFDNFKNFGRFHNFPNMKPIDPHMIKTYVPKSGEIFQGHAIASNSYSSNINGKISQGGHIVTILNDNGKVKEENIAF' A
#
# COMPACT_ATOMS: atom_id res chain seq x y z
N MET A 1 14.04 27.99 32.03
CA MET A 1 13.66 28.86 30.91
C MET A 1 12.90 27.97 29.96
N TYR A 2 11.57 28.08 29.92
CA TYR A 2 10.73 27.32 29.00
C TYR A 2 10.61 28.17 27.73
N ASP A 3 11.11 27.68 26.61
CA ASP A 3 10.86 28.31 25.31
C ASP A 3 9.40 28.05 24.94
N SER A 4 8.66 29.15 24.75
CA SER A 4 7.23 29.15 24.49
C SER A 4 6.90 28.59 23.10
N PHE A 5 5.84 27.79 23.03
CA PHE A 5 5.30 27.17 21.82
C PHE A 5 4.54 28.18 20.92
N ASP A 6 5.10 29.35 20.64
CA ASP A 6 4.38 30.43 19.93
C ASP A 6 4.50 30.39 18.40
N ASN A 7 4.95 29.28 17.80
CA ASN A 7 5.18 29.19 16.35
C ASN A 7 4.17 28.34 15.55
N PHE A 8 3.00 28.00 16.11
CA PHE A 8 1.99 27.19 15.43
C PHE A 8 0.84 27.99 14.78
N LYS A 9 1.10 29.19 14.24
CA LYS A 9 0.04 30.02 13.59
C LYS A 9 0.05 30.01 12.05
N ASN A 10 0.69 29.05 11.39
CA ASN A 10 0.75 28.99 9.92
C ASN A 10 0.28 27.66 9.29
N PHE A 11 -0.71 26.99 9.87
CA PHE A 11 -1.33 25.79 9.26
C PHE A 11 -2.44 26.10 8.23
N GLY A 12 -2.55 27.34 7.75
CA GLY A 12 -3.66 27.79 6.89
C GLY A 12 -3.55 27.50 5.39
N ARG A 13 -2.52 26.77 4.92
CA ARG A 13 -2.34 26.49 3.48
C ARG A 13 -1.83 25.08 3.20
N PHE A 14 -2.44 24.06 3.81
CA PHE A 14 -2.37 22.74 3.20
C PHE A 14 -3.25 22.75 1.96
N HIS A 15 -2.64 22.54 0.78
CA HIS A 15 -3.42 22.21 -0.41
C HIS A 15 -4.26 20.97 -0.08
N ASN A 16 -5.58 21.03 -0.32
CA ASN A 16 -6.43 19.86 -0.22
C ASN A 16 -5.86 18.80 -1.15
N PHE A 17 -5.31 17.72 -0.58
CA PHE A 17 -4.87 16.59 -1.36
C PHE A 17 -6.10 16.06 -2.13
N PRO A 18 -5.98 15.79 -3.44
CA PRO A 18 -7.07 15.17 -4.17
C PRO A 18 -7.44 13.87 -3.47
N ASN A 19 -8.74 13.62 -3.31
CA ASN A 19 -9.23 12.38 -2.73
C ASN A 19 -8.82 11.22 -3.65
N MET A 20 -7.72 10.54 -3.30
CA MET A 20 -7.24 9.39 -4.05
C MET A 20 -8.20 8.23 -3.79
N LYS A 21 -8.95 7.82 -4.82
CA LYS A 21 -9.70 6.57 -4.75
C LYS A 21 -8.71 5.43 -4.47
N PRO A 22 -9.04 4.49 -3.56
CA PRO A 22 -8.21 3.31 -3.35
C PRO A 22 -7.94 2.62 -4.69
N ILE A 23 -6.68 2.35 -4.99
CA ILE A 23 -6.30 1.58 -6.17
C ILE A 23 -6.59 0.11 -5.84
N ASP A 24 -7.55 -0.48 -6.54
CA ASP A 24 -7.76 -1.92 -6.57
C ASP A 24 -6.49 -2.60 -7.13
N PRO A 25 -5.81 -3.49 -6.38
CA PRO A 25 -4.65 -4.22 -6.85
C PRO A 25 -4.88 -4.98 -8.16
N HIS A 26 -6.12 -5.38 -8.45
CA HIS A 26 -6.48 -6.02 -9.72
C HIS A 26 -6.23 -5.08 -10.90
N MET A 27 -6.47 -3.77 -10.75
CA MET A 27 -6.19 -2.80 -11.80
C MET A 27 -4.70 -2.73 -12.13
N ILE A 28 -3.82 -2.86 -11.14
CA ILE A 28 -2.35 -2.89 -11.38
C ILE A 28 -1.99 -4.13 -12.19
N LYS A 29 -2.61 -5.28 -11.91
CA LYS A 29 -2.37 -6.54 -12.63
C LYS A 29 -2.86 -6.50 -14.08
N THR A 30 -3.96 -5.83 -14.36
CA THR A 30 -4.59 -5.87 -15.70
C THR A 30 -4.26 -4.66 -16.59
N TYR A 31 -3.59 -3.64 -16.06
CA TYR A 31 -3.30 -2.43 -16.83
C TYR A 31 -2.27 -2.70 -17.94
N VAL A 32 -2.63 -2.33 -19.16
CA VAL A 32 -1.73 -2.31 -20.30
C VAL A 32 -1.62 -0.87 -20.79
N PRO A 33 -0.44 -0.22 -20.70
CA PRO A 33 -0.26 1.14 -21.16
C PRO A 33 -0.48 1.27 -22.67
N LYS A 34 -1.03 2.40 -23.09
CA LYS A 34 -1.23 2.73 -24.51
C LYS A 34 0.09 3.19 -25.16
N SER A 35 0.10 3.31 -26.49
CA SER A 35 1.25 3.89 -27.20
C SER A 35 1.55 5.31 -26.70
N GLY A 36 2.80 5.55 -26.30
CA GLY A 36 3.24 6.82 -25.72
C GLY A 36 3.01 6.96 -24.21
N GLU A 37 2.43 5.95 -23.58
CA GLU A 37 2.22 5.90 -22.12
C GLU A 37 3.32 5.08 -21.45
N ILE A 38 3.74 5.51 -20.27
CA ILE A 38 4.61 4.76 -19.37
C ILE A 38 3.81 4.44 -18.12
N PHE A 39 3.65 3.15 -17.81
CA PHE A 39 2.98 2.70 -16.60
C PHE A 39 3.93 1.93 -15.69
N GLN A 40 3.93 2.29 -14.42
CA GLN A 40 4.60 1.58 -13.34
C GLN A 40 3.61 1.39 -12.20
N GLY A 41 3.32 0.14 -11.85
CA GLY A 41 2.40 -0.20 -10.77
C GLY A 41 3.03 -1.18 -9.79
N HIS A 42 2.84 -0.92 -8.49
CA HIS A 42 3.29 -1.80 -7.41
C HIS A 42 2.19 -1.93 -6.37
N ALA A 43 1.74 -3.16 -6.13
CA ALA A 43 0.81 -3.49 -5.05
C ALA A 43 1.45 -4.49 -4.10
N ILE A 44 1.34 -4.23 -2.80
CA ILE A 44 1.73 -5.17 -1.75
C ILE A 44 0.51 -5.37 -0.86
N ALA A 45 0.06 -6.61 -0.72
CA ALA A 45 -0.98 -6.99 0.23
C ALA A 45 -0.39 -7.98 1.24
N SER A 46 -0.57 -7.71 2.53
CA SER A 46 -0.14 -8.62 3.59
C SER A 46 -1.28 -8.92 4.55
N ASN A 47 -1.33 -10.16 5.00
CA ASN A 47 -2.24 -10.62 6.05
C ASN A 47 -1.44 -11.45 7.05
N SER A 48 -1.79 -11.32 8.33
CA SER A 48 -1.31 -12.20 9.38
C SER A 48 -2.46 -12.61 10.27
N TYR A 49 -2.39 -13.83 10.81
CA TYR A 49 -3.34 -14.33 11.79
C TYR A 49 -2.60 -15.01 12.94
N SER A 50 -3.20 -14.93 14.12
CA SER A 50 -2.79 -15.66 15.31
C SER A 50 -4.01 -15.97 16.15
N SER A 51 -4.04 -17.16 16.73
CA SER A 51 -5.09 -17.63 17.61
C SER A 51 -4.49 -18.50 18.71
N ASN A 52 -5.15 -18.50 19.86
CA ASN A 52 -4.81 -19.38 20.97
C ASN A 52 -6.11 -19.95 21.54
N ILE A 53 -6.28 -21.27 21.42
CA ILE A 53 -7.43 -21.99 21.95
C ILE A 53 -6.90 -23.03 22.94
N ASN A 54 -7.17 -22.81 24.24
CA ASN A 54 -6.76 -23.71 25.33
C ASN A 54 -5.26 -24.04 25.34
N GLY A 55 -4.40 -23.06 25.07
CA GLY A 55 -2.94 -23.24 25.04
C GLY A 55 -2.40 -23.76 23.70
N LYS A 56 -3.28 -24.10 22.74
CA LYS A 56 -2.88 -24.40 21.37
C LYS A 56 -2.82 -23.12 20.55
N ILE A 57 -1.62 -22.74 20.15
CA ILE A 57 -1.37 -21.57 19.29
C ILE A 57 -1.48 -21.99 17.83
N SER A 58 -2.10 -21.17 17.00
CA SER A 58 -2.08 -21.29 15.54
C SER A 58 -1.86 -19.92 14.93
N GLN A 59 -0.83 -19.79 14.10
CA GLN A 59 -0.40 -18.53 13.52
C GLN A 59 0.04 -18.76 12.07
N GLY A 60 -0.01 -17.70 11.28
CA GLY A 60 0.52 -17.70 9.93
C GLY A 60 0.38 -16.34 9.27
N GLY A 61 0.84 -16.24 8.04
CA GLY A 61 0.76 -15.01 7.28
C GLY A 61 0.85 -15.24 5.78
N HIS A 62 0.44 -14.23 5.03
CA HIS A 62 0.48 -14.22 3.57
C HIS A 62 0.92 -12.84 3.08
N ILE A 63 1.80 -12.80 2.08
CA ILE A 63 2.22 -11.60 1.39
C ILE A 63 2.04 -11.84 -0.11
N VAL A 64 1.36 -10.91 -0.79
CA VAL A 64 1.24 -10.86 -2.24
C VAL A 64 1.88 -9.58 -2.73
N THR A 65 2.78 -9.72 -3.70
CA THR A 65 3.41 -8.59 -4.39
C THR A 65 3.04 -8.67 -5.87
N ILE A 66 2.52 -7.57 -6.42
CA ILE A 66 2.23 -7.41 -7.84
C ILE A 66 3.05 -6.24 -8.36
N LEU A 67 3.88 -6.50 -9.36
CA LEU A 67 4.65 -5.51 -10.10
C LEU A 67 4.16 -5.50 -11.54
N ASN A 68 3.87 -4.31 -12.07
CA ASN A 68 3.57 -4.13 -13.49
C ASN A 68 4.51 -3.07 -14.05
N ASP A 69 5.51 -3.54 -14.81
CA ASP A 69 6.45 -2.72 -15.55
C ASP A 69 6.01 -2.65 -17.02
N ASN A 70 5.29 -1.58 -17.34
CA ASN A 70 4.86 -1.27 -18.69
C ASN A 70 4.09 -2.41 -19.40
N GLY A 71 3.17 -3.05 -18.69
CA GLY A 71 2.38 -4.19 -19.15
C GLY A 71 3.02 -5.55 -18.86
N LYS A 72 4.26 -5.60 -18.38
CA LYS A 72 4.91 -6.84 -17.92
C LYS A 72 4.64 -7.05 -16.45
N VAL A 73 3.84 -8.06 -16.15
CA VAL A 73 3.39 -8.35 -14.79
C VAL A 73 4.26 -9.43 -14.16
N LYS A 74 4.71 -9.18 -12.93
CA LYS A 74 5.35 -10.15 -12.05
C LYS A 74 4.55 -10.23 -10.75
N GLU A 75 4.19 -11.44 -10.34
CA GLU A 75 3.46 -11.72 -9.11
C GLU A 75 4.26 -12.67 -8.21
N GLU A 76 4.37 -12.33 -6.94
CA GLU A 76 5.02 -13.15 -5.92
C GLU A 76 4.06 -13.37 -4.75
N ASN A 77 3.93 -14.62 -4.31
CA ASN A 77 3.10 -15.02 -3.18
C ASN A 77 3.99 -15.72 -2.15
N ILE A 78 4.03 -15.20 -0.93
CA ILE A 78 4.84 -15.73 0.18
C ILE A 78 3.88 -16.07 1.32
N ALA A 79 3.93 -17.31 1.81
CA ALA A 79 3.15 -17.78 2.96
C ALA A 79 4.09 -18.19 4.10
N PHE A 80 3.65 -17.94 5.34
CA PHE A 80 4.36 -18.22 6.57
C PHE A 80 3.48 -19.00 7.55
#